data_AF-M8BMV1-F1
#
_entry.id   AF-M8BMV1-F1
#
_cell.length_a   1.000
_cell.length_b   1.000
_cell.length_c   1.000
_cell.angle_alpha   90.00
_cell.angle_beta   90.00
_cell.angle_gamma   90.00
#
_symmetry.space_group_name_H-M   'P 1'
#
loop_
_entity.id
_entity.type
_entity.pdbx_description
1 polymer ?
#
loop_
_entity_poly.entity_id
_entity_poly.type
_entity_poly.pdbx_seq_one_letter_code
_entity_poly.pdbx_strand_id
1 'polypeptide(L)'
;MATIPARSGLVPAFGERPPFHPLNDDDVRSYLHKAVDFISDYYKSVESMPVLPSVKPGYLRDELGASPPVHPAPFDVAMKELRASVVPGITHWASPNFFAFFPATNSAAAIAGDLIASAMNTVGFTRPRETAPEYLKNDASVSGDVTDLKDMQVGVGRRFRGLKLWMVMRTYGTANLQEHIRRDVAMAKMFEDLVHADNRFEIVVPRNFALVCFRIKAAGVRADDEVNRLLMANVNKTGKAYLTHTVVGGKLVLRFAVGSSLQEEKHILSAWELIRKTISDMMK
;
A
#
# COMPACT_ATOMS: atom_id res chain seq x y z
N MET A 1 34.64 -36.95 43.77
CA MET A 1 33.75 -37.69 42.86
C MET A 1 32.32 -37.28 43.17
N ALA A 2 31.73 -36.43 42.35
CA ALA A 2 30.31 -36.06 42.42
C ALA A 2 29.69 -36.35 41.05
N THR A 3 28.76 -37.28 41.03
CA THR A 3 28.07 -37.79 39.84
C THR A 3 27.02 -36.79 39.37
N ILE A 4 27.08 -36.43 38.08
CA ILE A 4 26.08 -35.59 37.40
C ILE A 4 24.85 -36.47 37.12
N PRO A 5 23.61 -36.06 37.46
CA PRO A 5 22.42 -36.84 37.15
C PRO A 5 22.08 -36.71 35.65
N ALA A 6 21.89 -37.85 34.99
CA ALA A 6 21.46 -37.92 33.61
C ALA A 6 20.04 -37.33 33.46
N ARG A 7 19.90 -36.29 32.62
CA ARG A 7 18.60 -35.80 32.19
C ARG A 7 17.95 -36.85 31.29
N SER A 8 17.03 -37.64 31.85
CA SER A 8 16.08 -38.45 31.09
C SER A 8 14.99 -37.56 30.50
N GLY A 9 15.33 -36.80 29.46
CA GLY A 9 14.39 -36.19 28.55
C GLY A 9 14.56 -36.86 27.20
N LEU A 10 13.80 -37.93 26.97
CA LEU A 10 13.73 -38.62 25.68
C LEU A 10 13.43 -37.57 24.59
N VAL A 11 14.39 -37.34 23.70
CA VAL A 11 14.10 -36.76 22.39
C VAL A 11 13.20 -37.79 21.70
N PRO A 12 11.96 -37.45 21.30
CA PRO A 12 11.09 -38.42 20.64
C PRO A 12 11.79 -38.92 19.39
N ALA A 13 11.76 -40.23 19.17
CA ALA A 13 12.36 -40.86 18.01
C ALA A 13 11.79 -40.23 16.72
N PHE A 14 12.63 -40.06 15.70
CA PHE A 14 12.18 -39.68 14.36
C PHE A 14 11.03 -40.61 13.94
N GLY A 15 9.78 -40.10 13.91
CA GLY A 15 8.63 -40.86 13.45
C GLY A 15 7.35 -40.81 14.31
N GLU A 16 7.36 -40.25 15.52
CA GLU A 16 6.15 -40.24 16.38
C GLU A 16 5.11 -39.16 16.03
N ARG A 17 5.46 -38.19 15.18
CA ARG A 17 4.52 -37.17 14.68
C ARG A 17 4.45 -37.25 13.16
N PRO A 18 3.26 -37.04 12.56
CA PRO A 18 3.17 -36.93 11.12
C PRO A 18 4.13 -35.85 10.61
N PRO A 19 4.79 -36.07 9.48
CA PRO A 19 5.72 -35.10 8.90
C PRO A 19 5.02 -33.76 8.66
N PHE A 20 5.67 -32.67 9.05
CA PHE A 20 5.17 -31.33 8.79
C PHE A 20 5.38 -30.98 7.31
N HIS A 21 4.29 -30.77 6.59
CA HIS A 21 4.29 -30.37 5.19
C HIS A 21 3.85 -28.91 5.04
N PRO A 22 4.78 -27.94 5.06
CA PRO A 22 4.45 -26.51 4.98
C PRO A 22 3.81 -26.09 3.65
N LEU A 23 3.88 -26.97 2.63
CA LEU A 23 3.26 -26.77 1.33
C LEU A 23 2.53 -28.05 0.93
N ASN A 24 1.20 -28.04 0.99
CA ASN A 24 0.33 -29.11 0.51
C ASN A 24 -0.83 -28.50 -0.29
N ASP A 25 -1.39 -29.26 -1.24
CA ASP A 25 -2.38 -28.75 -2.20
C ASP A 25 -3.67 -28.27 -1.52
N ASP A 26 -4.14 -29.00 -0.50
CA ASP A 26 -5.37 -28.68 0.22
C ASP A 26 -5.27 -27.32 0.94
N ASP A 27 -4.16 -27.08 1.64
CA ASP A 27 -3.90 -25.79 2.30
C ASP A 27 -3.72 -24.66 1.28
N VAL A 28 -2.98 -24.90 0.19
CA VAL A 28 -2.80 -23.90 -0.88
C VAL A 28 -4.15 -23.47 -1.42
N ARG A 29 -5.01 -24.41 -1.80
CA ARG A 29 -6.33 -24.12 -2.33
C ARG A 29 -7.19 -23.40 -1.28
N SER A 30 -7.30 -23.96 -0.08
CA SER A 30 -8.15 -23.43 1.00
C SER A 30 -7.74 -22.02 1.42
N TYR A 31 -6.45 -21.81 1.70
CA TYR A 31 -5.96 -20.52 2.21
C TYR A 31 -5.99 -19.44 1.13
N LEU A 32 -5.68 -19.77 -0.13
CA LEU A 32 -5.75 -18.80 -1.21
C LEU A 32 -7.20 -18.39 -1.52
N HIS A 33 -8.18 -19.30 -1.46
CA HIS A 33 -9.59 -18.92 -1.58
C HIS A 33 -10.01 -17.96 -0.47
N LYS A 34 -9.69 -18.27 0.79
CA LYS A 34 -9.97 -17.38 1.94
C LYS A 34 -9.30 -16.01 1.81
N ALA A 35 -8.09 -15.96 1.26
CA ALA A 35 -7.37 -14.71 1.02
C ALA A 35 -8.05 -13.89 -0.09
N VAL A 36 -8.48 -14.52 -1.18
CA VAL A 36 -9.23 -13.87 -2.27
C VAL A 36 -10.55 -13.30 -1.75
N ASP A 37 -11.30 -14.06 -0.95
CA ASP A 37 -12.55 -13.60 -0.35
C ASP A 37 -12.30 -12.39 0.57
N PHE A 38 -11.27 -12.45 1.41
CA PHE A 38 -10.86 -11.31 2.24
C PHE A 38 -10.53 -10.06 1.41
N ILE A 39 -9.76 -10.20 0.32
CA ILE A 39 -9.40 -9.07 -0.55
C ILE A 39 -10.66 -8.46 -1.18
N SER A 40 -11.58 -9.30 -1.65
CA SER A 40 -12.86 -8.86 -2.23
C SER A 40 -13.71 -8.09 -1.22
N ASP A 41 -13.86 -8.63 -0.01
CA ASP A 41 -14.60 -7.97 1.07
C ASP A 41 -13.95 -6.65 1.49
N TYR A 42 -12.62 -6.61 1.56
CA TYR A 42 -11.87 -5.40 1.88
C TYR A 42 -12.16 -4.30 0.86
N TYR A 43 -12.06 -4.58 -0.45
CA TYR A 43 -12.35 -3.56 -1.47
C TYR A 43 -13.80 -3.08 -1.47
N LYS A 44 -14.76 -3.93 -1.07
CA LYS A 44 -16.17 -3.53 -0.91
C LYS A 44 -16.41 -2.65 0.32
N SER A 45 -15.57 -2.75 1.35
CA SER A 45 -15.78 -2.07 2.64
C SER A 45 -14.79 -0.93 2.92
N VAL A 46 -13.69 -0.82 2.17
CA VAL A 46 -12.63 0.16 2.44
C VAL A 46 -13.10 1.62 2.36
N GLU A 47 -14.15 1.91 1.60
CA GLU A 47 -14.74 3.25 1.54
C GLU A 47 -15.43 3.65 2.85
N SER A 48 -16.01 2.70 3.58
CA SER A 48 -16.70 2.97 4.85
C SER A 48 -15.76 3.01 6.07
N MET A 49 -14.50 2.62 5.89
CA MET A 49 -13.48 2.66 6.94
C MET A 49 -12.81 4.04 7.02
N PRO A 50 -12.38 4.51 8.20
CA PRO A 50 -11.58 5.72 8.32
C PRO A 50 -10.28 5.60 7.53
N VAL A 51 -9.98 6.56 6.65
CA VAL A 51 -8.78 6.50 5.80
C VAL A 51 -7.49 6.48 6.62
N LEU A 52 -7.42 7.36 7.63
CA LEU A 52 -6.33 7.43 8.60
C LEU A 52 -6.82 6.83 9.94
N PRO A 53 -6.10 5.86 10.51
CA PRO A 53 -6.52 5.19 11.74
C PRO A 53 -6.32 6.10 12.96
N SER A 54 -7.16 5.93 13.98
CA SER A 54 -7.10 6.65 15.25
C SER A 54 -6.48 5.80 16.38
N VAL A 55 -5.50 4.97 16.05
CA VAL A 55 -4.83 4.05 16.99
C VAL A 55 -3.65 4.70 17.69
N LYS A 56 -3.28 4.20 18.88
CA LYS A 56 -2.11 4.67 19.62
C LYS A 56 -0.83 3.95 19.13
N PRO A 57 0.34 4.60 19.15
CA PRO A 57 1.61 3.90 18.94
C PRO A 57 1.74 2.72 19.91
N GLY A 58 2.09 1.55 19.37
CA GLY A 58 2.25 0.31 20.15
C GLY A 58 0.99 -0.53 20.33
N TYR A 59 -0.21 -0.07 19.93
CA TYR A 59 -1.47 -0.79 20.19
C TYR A 59 -1.45 -2.27 19.74
N LEU A 60 -0.87 -2.54 18.56
CA LEU A 60 -0.83 -3.90 18.01
C LEU A 60 0.07 -4.84 18.83
N ARG A 61 1.08 -4.30 19.51
CA ARG A 61 1.97 -5.06 20.40
C ARG A 61 1.22 -5.58 21.63
N ASP A 62 0.29 -4.78 22.14
CA ASP A 62 -0.54 -5.14 23.28
C ASP A 62 -1.61 -6.17 22.88
N GLU A 63 -2.10 -6.14 21.64
CA GLU A 63 -3.11 -7.08 21.14
C GLU A 63 -2.55 -8.44 20.69
N LEU A 64 -1.44 -8.47 19.94
CA LEU A 64 -0.90 -9.72 19.36
C LEU A 64 0.16 -10.40 20.24
N GLY A 65 0.54 -9.79 21.37
CA GLY A 65 1.59 -10.29 22.24
C GLY A 65 3.00 -10.08 21.68
N ALA A 66 4.00 -10.22 22.56
CA ALA A 66 5.39 -9.90 22.23
C ALA A 66 6.22 -11.10 21.72
N SER A 67 5.72 -12.34 21.83
CA SER A 67 6.45 -13.56 21.50
C SER A 67 5.66 -14.43 20.51
N PRO A 68 6.33 -15.10 19.55
CA PRO A 68 5.67 -16.03 18.64
C PRO A 68 4.97 -17.18 19.37
N PRO A 69 3.85 -17.71 18.86
CA PRO A 69 3.16 -18.85 19.47
C PRO A 69 4.00 -20.12 19.37
N VAL A 70 4.00 -20.93 20.44
CA VAL A 70 4.71 -22.22 20.51
C VAL A 70 3.96 -23.33 19.75
N HIS A 71 2.65 -23.20 19.63
CA HIS A 71 1.77 -24.19 18.99
C HIS A 71 1.03 -23.56 17.81
N PRO A 72 0.75 -24.34 16.74
CA PRO A 72 0.01 -23.83 15.60
C PRO A 72 -1.45 -23.56 15.97
N ALA A 73 -2.07 -22.63 15.23
CA ALA A 73 -3.50 -22.38 15.25
C ALA A 73 -4.08 -22.54 13.84
N PRO A 74 -5.38 -22.81 13.69
CA PRO A 74 -6.04 -22.80 12.39
C PRO A 74 -5.83 -21.46 11.68
N PHE A 75 -5.70 -21.50 10.35
CA PHE A 75 -5.48 -20.29 9.53
C PHE A 75 -6.55 -19.20 9.74
N ASP A 76 -7.78 -19.60 10.07
CA ASP A 76 -8.88 -18.68 10.37
C ASP A 76 -8.62 -17.79 11.60
N VAL A 77 -7.78 -18.23 12.54
CA VAL A 77 -7.35 -17.42 13.69
C VAL A 77 -6.51 -16.24 13.20
N ALA A 78 -5.51 -16.49 12.35
CA ALA A 78 -4.70 -15.44 11.75
C ALA A 78 -5.53 -14.48 10.88
N MET A 79 -6.51 -15.01 10.13
CA MET A 79 -7.43 -14.18 9.35
C MET A 79 -8.34 -13.32 10.23
N LYS A 80 -8.77 -13.83 11.38
CA LYS A 80 -9.54 -13.08 12.38
C LYS A 80 -8.70 -11.96 12.99
N GLU A 81 -7.46 -12.24 13.38
CA GLU A 81 -6.52 -11.24 13.91
C GLU A 81 -6.20 -10.16 12.86
N LEU A 82 -5.98 -10.55 11.61
CA LEU A 82 -5.83 -9.62 10.50
C LEU A 82 -7.03 -8.67 10.40
N ARG A 83 -8.25 -9.20 10.42
CA ARG A 83 -9.49 -8.39 10.33
C ARG A 83 -9.73 -7.51 11.55
N ALA A 84 -9.49 -8.03 12.76
CA ALA A 84 -9.86 -7.35 14.00
C ALA A 84 -8.79 -6.39 14.53
N SER A 85 -7.50 -6.72 14.37
CA SER A 85 -6.39 -6.02 14.98
C SER A 85 -5.56 -5.21 13.98
N VAL A 86 -5.33 -5.76 12.79
CA VAL A 86 -4.44 -5.12 11.79
C VAL A 86 -5.23 -4.13 10.93
N VAL A 87 -6.34 -4.56 10.30
CA VAL A 87 -7.11 -3.73 9.37
C VAL A 87 -7.57 -2.40 9.98
N PRO A 88 -8.02 -2.31 11.25
CA PRO A 88 -8.42 -1.02 11.82
C PRO A 88 -7.25 -0.04 12.09
N GLY A 89 -6.00 -0.52 12.10
CA GLY A 89 -4.83 0.30 12.39
C GLY A 89 -3.91 0.55 11.20
N ILE A 90 -4.29 0.13 9.99
CA ILE A 90 -3.58 0.54 8.77
C ILE A 90 -4.13 1.86 8.25
N THR A 91 -3.28 2.62 7.55
CA THR A 91 -3.79 3.68 6.66
C THR A 91 -4.33 3.03 5.39
N HIS A 92 -5.56 3.34 5.02
CA HIS A 92 -6.23 2.70 3.89
C HIS A 92 -5.88 3.41 2.56
N TRP A 93 -4.69 3.11 2.02
CA TRP A 93 -4.24 3.64 0.73
C TRP A 93 -5.16 3.29 -0.45
N ALA A 94 -5.88 2.16 -0.34
CA ALA A 94 -6.85 1.73 -1.33
C ALA A 94 -8.21 2.45 -1.24
N SER A 95 -8.45 3.23 -0.18
CA SER A 95 -9.70 3.96 -0.02
C SER A 95 -9.87 4.95 -1.18
N PRO A 96 -11.09 5.13 -1.73
CA PRO A 96 -11.35 6.20 -2.69
C PRO A 96 -11.26 7.60 -2.05
N ASN A 97 -11.22 7.68 -0.72
CA ASN A 97 -11.07 8.92 0.04
C ASN A 97 -9.61 9.23 0.45
N PHE A 98 -8.64 8.48 -0.09
CA PHE A 98 -7.21 8.73 0.11
C PHE A 98 -6.68 9.73 -0.93
N PHE A 99 -6.26 10.91 -0.48
CA PHE A 99 -5.74 11.99 -1.35
C PHE A 99 -4.32 12.44 -0.95
N ALA A 100 -3.66 11.68 -0.09
CA ALA A 100 -2.35 11.98 0.48
C ALA A 100 -1.21 11.49 -0.42
N PHE A 101 0.00 12.03 -0.22
CA PHE A 101 1.24 11.58 -0.88
C PHE A 101 1.13 11.49 -2.42
N PHE A 102 1.25 10.29 -2.96
CA PHE A 102 0.90 9.88 -4.32
C PHE A 102 0.20 8.52 -4.22
N PRO A 103 -0.83 8.27 -5.03
CA PRO A 103 -1.61 7.04 -4.92
C PRO A 103 -0.75 5.80 -5.22
N ALA A 104 -0.99 4.74 -4.46
CA ALA A 104 -0.46 3.41 -4.74
C ALA A 104 -1.47 2.65 -5.63
N THR A 105 -1.63 3.12 -6.86
CA THR A 105 -2.61 2.59 -7.82
C THR A 105 -2.40 1.09 -8.03
N ASN A 106 -3.48 0.32 -7.93
CA ASN A 106 -3.46 -1.14 -8.06
C ASN A 106 -4.58 -1.63 -8.99
N SER A 107 -4.52 -2.90 -9.39
CA SER A 107 -5.51 -3.51 -10.29
C SER A 107 -5.63 -5.02 -10.05
N ALA A 108 -6.76 -5.61 -10.44
CA ALA A 108 -7.00 -7.05 -10.31
C ALA A 108 -5.92 -7.88 -11.05
N ALA A 109 -5.51 -7.45 -12.26
CA ALA A 109 -4.46 -8.12 -13.03
C ALA A 109 -3.10 -8.06 -12.32
N ALA A 110 -2.77 -6.93 -11.68
CA ALA A 110 -1.53 -6.81 -10.91
C ALA A 110 -1.53 -7.70 -9.66
N ILE A 111 -2.64 -7.76 -8.92
CA ILE A 111 -2.79 -8.61 -7.73
C ILE A 111 -2.66 -10.09 -8.12
N ALA A 112 -3.36 -10.52 -9.16
CA ALA A 112 -3.26 -11.88 -9.67
C ALA A 112 -1.83 -12.19 -10.16
N GLY A 113 -1.18 -11.24 -10.85
CA GLY A 113 0.20 -11.38 -11.28
C GLY A 113 1.19 -11.52 -10.11
N ASP A 114 1.02 -10.75 -9.03
CA ASP A 114 1.84 -10.86 -7.82
C ASP A 114 1.59 -12.20 -7.08
N LEU A 115 0.34 -12.70 -7.07
CA LEU A 115 0.00 -14.01 -6.51
C LEU A 115 0.69 -15.14 -7.29
N ILE A 116 0.57 -15.15 -8.62
CA ILE A 116 1.20 -16.16 -9.48
C ILE A 116 2.73 -16.09 -9.37
N ALA A 117 3.31 -14.89 -9.42
CA ALA A 117 4.75 -14.70 -9.27
C ALA A 117 5.27 -15.22 -7.92
N SER A 118 4.48 -15.06 -6.86
CA SER A 118 4.80 -15.57 -5.53
C SER A 118 4.72 -17.10 -5.48
N ALA A 119 3.69 -17.70 -6.10
CA ALA A 119 3.53 -19.15 -6.16
C ALA A 119 4.64 -19.83 -6.99
N MET A 120 5.08 -19.21 -8.08
CA MET A 120 6.18 -19.73 -8.90
C MET A 120 7.55 -19.66 -8.19
N ASN A 121 7.71 -18.74 -7.23
CA ASN A 121 8.91 -18.53 -6.41
C ASN A 121 10.24 -18.57 -7.19
N THR A 122 10.24 -18.13 -8.45
CA THR A 122 11.43 -18.12 -9.29
C THR A 122 12.35 -17.00 -8.85
N VAL A 123 13.62 -17.30 -8.65
CA VAL A 123 14.64 -16.31 -8.32
C VAL A 123 15.53 -16.08 -9.55
N GLY A 124 15.38 -14.92 -10.18
CA GLY A 124 16.14 -14.58 -11.39
C GLY A 124 17.54 -14.05 -11.06
N PHE A 125 18.54 -14.92 -11.00
CA PHE A 125 19.96 -14.56 -10.88
C PHE A 125 20.79 -15.29 -11.96
N THR A 126 21.66 -14.60 -12.68
CA THR A 126 22.64 -15.20 -13.62
C THR A 126 23.86 -14.26 -13.81
N ARG A 127 25.08 -14.79 -14.10
CA ARG A 127 26.40 -14.09 -14.25
C ARG A 127 27.29 -14.75 -15.34
N PRO A 128 28.24 -14.01 -15.97
CA PRO A 128 29.66 -14.31 -15.74
C PRO A 128 30.59 -13.08 -15.79
N ARG A 129 31.48 -13.01 -14.81
CA ARG A 129 32.79 -12.34 -14.96
C ARG A 129 33.72 -13.07 -14.01
N GLU A 130 35.02 -13.07 -14.26
CA GLU A 130 36.04 -13.92 -13.62
C GLU A 130 36.00 -14.03 -12.08
N THR A 131 35.42 -13.06 -11.36
CA THR A 131 35.34 -13.02 -9.88
C THR A 131 34.06 -13.63 -9.27
N ALA A 132 33.38 -14.56 -9.94
CA ALA A 132 32.16 -15.21 -9.41
C ALA A 132 32.47 -16.46 -8.58
N PRO A 133 31.73 -16.74 -7.50
CA PRO A 133 31.68 -18.07 -6.92
C PRO A 133 31.24 -19.10 -7.97
N GLU A 134 31.81 -20.31 -7.92
CA GLU A 134 31.59 -21.37 -8.92
C GLU A 134 30.10 -21.71 -9.13
N TYR A 135 29.30 -21.70 -8.06
CA TYR A 135 27.89 -22.09 -8.09
C TYR A 135 26.98 -21.12 -8.89
N LEU A 136 27.50 -20.00 -9.40
CA LEU A 136 26.75 -19.02 -10.19
C LEU A 136 27.12 -18.99 -11.67
N LYS A 137 28.05 -19.83 -12.12
CA LYS A 137 28.48 -19.91 -13.53
C LYS A 137 27.47 -20.72 -14.34
N ASN A 138 27.13 -20.25 -15.56
CA ASN A 138 26.33 -20.98 -16.52
C ASN A 138 26.67 -20.58 -17.98
N ASP A 139 26.46 -21.49 -18.93
CA ASP A 139 26.89 -21.33 -20.32
C ASP A 139 26.17 -20.19 -21.07
N ALA A 140 24.86 -20.02 -20.81
CA ALA A 140 24.05 -18.98 -21.47
C ALA A 140 24.49 -17.56 -21.10
N SER A 141 24.91 -17.37 -19.86
CA SER A 141 25.50 -16.11 -19.42
C SER A 141 26.91 -15.92 -19.99
N VAL A 142 27.69 -17.01 -20.14
CA VAL A 142 29.09 -16.95 -20.64
C VAL A 142 29.14 -16.58 -22.12
N SER A 143 28.13 -16.97 -22.89
CA SER A 143 28.01 -16.58 -24.30
C SER A 143 27.72 -15.10 -24.51
N GLY A 144 27.20 -14.39 -23.50
CA GLY A 144 26.79 -13.00 -23.60
C GLY A 144 25.44 -12.77 -24.28
N ASP A 145 24.70 -13.84 -24.59
CA ASP A 145 23.42 -13.78 -25.30
C ASP A 145 22.25 -13.35 -24.41
N VAL A 146 22.43 -13.31 -23.09
CA VAL A 146 21.38 -13.01 -22.11
C VAL A 146 21.75 -11.85 -21.18
N THR A 147 20.74 -11.06 -20.79
CA THR A 147 20.92 -9.95 -19.85
C THR A 147 20.78 -10.40 -18.41
N ASP A 148 21.86 -10.25 -17.64
CA ASP A 148 21.92 -10.58 -16.22
C ASP A 148 21.39 -9.45 -15.32
N LEU A 149 20.10 -9.50 -15.02
CA LEU A 149 19.41 -8.43 -14.29
C LEU A 149 19.91 -8.17 -12.86
N LYS A 150 20.72 -9.05 -12.27
CA LYS A 150 21.33 -8.82 -10.95
C LYS A 150 22.32 -7.66 -10.94
N ASP A 151 22.99 -7.38 -12.07
CA ASP A 151 24.00 -6.29 -12.16
C ASP A 151 23.35 -4.90 -12.28
N MET A 152 22.04 -4.89 -12.54
CA MET A 152 21.24 -3.67 -12.59
C MET A 152 20.54 -3.39 -11.25
N GLN A 153 20.96 -4.04 -10.17
CA GLN A 153 20.42 -3.84 -8.84
C GLN A 153 21.42 -4.19 -7.72
N VAL A 154 21.05 -3.87 -6.48
CA VAL A 154 21.91 -4.08 -5.31
C VAL A 154 21.96 -5.55 -4.86
N GLY A 155 20.83 -6.25 -4.89
CA GLY A 155 20.73 -7.64 -4.42
C GLY A 155 21.04 -8.67 -5.51
N VAL A 156 21.46 -9.88 -5.13
CA VAL A 156 21.67 -10.97 -6.09
C VAL A 156 20.34 -11.55 -6.58
N GLY A 157 19.40 -11.81 -5.68
CA GLY A 157 18.10 -12.41 -6.00
C GLY A 157 17.08 -11.40 -6.54
N ARG A 158 16.22 -11.86 -7.45
CA ARG A 158 15.11 -11.08 -8.02
C ARG A 158 13.82 -11.89 -8.02
N ARG A 159 12.74 -11.27 -7.52
CA ARG A 159 11.37 -11.76 -7.75
C ARG A 159 11.00 -11.57 -9.22
N PHE A 160 10.00 -12.33 -9.70
CA PHE A 160 9.48 -12.23 -11.06
C PHE A 160 8.60 -10.99 -11.29
N ARG A 161 9.18 -9.79 -11.10
CA ARG A 161 8.49 -8.49 -11.20
C ARG A 161 7.95 -8.19 -12.60
N GLY A 162 8.53 -8.80 -13.65
CA GLY A 162 8.08 -8.62 -15.03
C GLY A 162 6.70 -9.23 -15.29
N LEU A 163 6.33 -10.31 -14.59
CA LEU A 163 5.08 -11.03 -14.82
C LEU A 163 3.86 -10.15 -14.55
N LYS A 164 3.82 -9.46 -13.42
CA LYS A 164 2.68 -8.58 -13.08
C LYS A 164 2.54 -7.42 -14.05
N LEU A 165 3.65 -6.83 -14.50
CA LEU A 165 3.63 -5.74 -15.46
C LEU A 165 3.12 -6.23 -16.83
N TRP A 166 3.60 -7.39 -17.25
CA TRP A 166 3.13 -8.04 -18.48
C TRP A 166 1.64 -8.37 -18.41
N MET A 167 1.15 -8.93 -17.31
CA MET A 167 -0.27 -9.21 -17.08
C MET A 167 -1.11 -7.93 -17.20
N VAL A 168 -0.72 -6.85 -16.51
CA VAL A 168 -1.42 -5.54 -16.60
C VAL A 168 -1.46 -5.02 -18.04
N MET A 169 -0.31 -4.98 -18.72
CA MET A 169 -0.23 -4.50 -20.10
C MET A 169 -1.06 -5.34 -21.06
N ARG A 170 -1.06 -6.66 -20.90
CA ARG A 170 -1.81 -7.59 -21.76
C ARG A 170 -3.30 -7.59 -21.49
N THR A 171 -3.71 -7.52 -20.22
CA THR A 171 -5.12 -7.56 -19.84
C THR A 171 -5.84 -6.26 -20.17
N TYR A 172 -5.23 -5.10 -19.94
CA TYR A 172 -5.90 -3.81 -20.13
C TYR A 172 -5.59 -3.15 -21.47
N GLY A 173 -4.39 -3.36 -22.02
CA GLY A 173 -3.94 -2.68 -23.22
C GLY A 173 -3.64 -1.19 -23.00
N THR A 174 -2.89 -0.60 -23.93
CA THR A 174 -2.42 0.79 -23.82
C THR A 174 -3.55 1.81 -23.82
N ALA A 175 -4.63 1.57 -24.57
CA ALA A 175 -5.77 2.49 -24.66
C ALA A 175 -6.44 2.71 -23.30
N ASN A 176 -6.75 1.63 -22.57
CA ASN A 176 -7.38 1.74 -21.24
C ASN A 176 -6.42 2.31 -20.19
N LEU A 177 -5.12 2.01 -20.28
CA LEU A 177 -4.11 2.60 -19.39
C LEU A 177 -3.99 4.12 -19.60
N GLN A 178 -4.01 4.58 -20.86
CA GLN A 178 -4.04 6.00 -21.17
C GLN A 178 -5.33 6.66 -20.68
N GLU A 179 -6.47 6.00 -20.87
CA GLU A 179 -7.77 6.52 -20.42
C GLU A 179 -7.83 6.64 -18.90
N HIS A 180 -7.30 5.66 -18.17
CA HIS A 180 -7.19 5.73 -16.71
C HIS A 180 -6.39 6.97 -16.25
N ILE A 181 -5.22 7.23 -16.86
CA ILE A 181 -4.42 8.42 -16.57
C ILE A 181 -5.19 9.71 -16.89
N ARG A 182 -5.87 9.76 -18.06
CA ARG A 182 -6.66 10.94 -18.47
C ARG A 182 -7.82 11.20 -17.51
N ARG A 183 -8.49 10.16 -17.03
CA ARG A 183 -9.57 10.25 -16.05
C ARG A 183 -9.09 10.87 -14.74
N ASP A 184 -7.94 10.43 -14.24
CA ASP A 184 -7.38 10.97 -12.99
C ASP A 184 -6.97 12.44 -13.14
N VAL A 185 -6.39 12.80 -14.30
CA VAL A 185 -6.07 14.19 -14.65
C VAL A 185 -7.34 15.04 -14.77
N ALA A 186 -8.42 14.52 -15.38
CA ALA A 186 -9.69 15.21 -15.51
C ALA A 186 -10.36 15.46 -14.14
N MET A 187 -10.37 14.47 -13.26
CA MET A 187 -10.87 14.62 -11.88
C MET A 187 -10.05 15.64 -11.07
N ALA A 188 -8.73 15.67 -11.23
CA ALA A 188 -7.90 16.69 -10.60
C ALA A 188 -8.17 18.09 -11.16
N LYS A 189 -8.40 18.22 -12.47
CA LYS A 189 -8.82 19.49 -13.09
C LYS A 189 -10.19 19.94 -12.55
N MET A 190 -11.15 19.03 -12.41
CA MET A 190 -12.44 19.34 -11.79
C MET A 190 -12.27 19.88 -10.36
N PHE A 191 -11.40 19.28 -9.56
CA PHE A 191 -11.08 19.80 -8.22
C PHE A 191 -10.43 21.19 -8.27
N GLU A 192 -9.49 21.42 -9.19
CA GLU A 192 -8.89 22.74 -9.42
C GLU A 192 -9.94 23.81 -9.77
N ASP A 193 -10.89 23.49 -10.65
CA ASP A 193 -12.00 24.38 -11.02
C ASP A 193 -12.90 24.70 -9.81
N LEU A 194 -13.17 23.71 -8.95
CA LEU A 194 -13.93 23.88 -7.71
C LEU A 194 -13.22 24.79 -6.71
N VAL A 195 -11.89 24.67 -6.59
CA VAL A 195 -11.06 25.54 -5.74
C VAL A 195 -11.07 26.98 -6.28
N HIS A 196 -10.95 27.16 -7.59
CA HIS A 196 -11.02 28.49 -8.23
C HIS A 196 -12.36 29.19 -8.01
N ALA A 197 -13.46 28.44 -7.93
CA ALA A 197 -14.79 29.00 -7.70
C ALA A 197 -14.98 29.55 -6.26
N ASP A 198 -14.15 29.17 -5.29
CA ASP A 198 -14.22 29.65 -3.91
C ASP A 198 -13.12 30.67 -3.62
N ASN A 199 -13.52 31.95 -3.51
CA ASN A 199 -12.61 33.08 -3.31
C ASN A 199 -11.77 33.02 -2.02
N ARG A 200 -12.11 32.13 -1.08
CA ARG A 200 -11.31 31.91 0.15
C ARG A 200 -10.03 31.13 -0.12
N PHE A 201 -9.96 30.41 -1.23
CA PHE A 201 -8.81 29.57 -1.58
C PHE A 201 -7.99 30.18 -2.72
N GLU A 202 -6.77 29.68 -2.87
CA GLU A 202 -5.91 29.92 -4.02
C GLU A 202 -5.19 28.63 -4.44
N ILE A 203 -4.94 28.52 -5.75
CA ILE A 203 -4.02 27.54 -6.31
C ILE A 203 -2.60 28.13 -6.23
N VAL A 204 -1.69 27.43 -5.55
CA VAL A 204 -0.36 27.97 -5.24
C VAL A 204 0.62 27.76 -6.40
N VAL A 205 0.48 26.66 -7.12
CA VAL A 205 1.28 26.32 -8.31
C VAL A 205 0.39 25.68 -9.37
N PRO A 206 0.66 25.88 -10.67
CA PRO A 206 -0.14 25.28 -11.75
C PRO A 206 -0.21 23.75 -11.66
N ARG A 207 -1.39 23.18 -11.91
CA ARG A 207 -1.59 21.73 -11.95
C ARG A 207 -1.07 21.14 -13.27
N ASN A 208 -0.03 20.31 -13.20
CA ASN A 208 0.51 19.60 -14.37
C ASN A 208 -0.11 18.20 -14.58
N PHE A 209 -0.46 17.50 -13.50
CA PHE A 209 -0.96 16.12 -13.52
C PHE A 209 -2.18 15.98 -12.58
N ALA A 210 -2.33 14.84 -11.91
CA ALA A 210 -3.42 14.56 -10.99
C ALA A 210 -3.20 15.10 -9.56
N LEU A 211 -2.34 16.12 -9.39
CA LEU A 211 -2.02 16.73 -8.09
C LEU A 211 -2.38 18.21 -8.11
N VAL A 212 -3.28 18.61 -7.21
CA VAL A 212 -3.64 20.02 -7.00
C VAL A 212 -3.03 20.52 -5.69
N CYS A 213 -2.34 21.66 -5.78
CA CYS A 213 -1.67 22.31 -4.67
C CYS A 213 -2.41 23.61 -4.35
N PHE A 214 -3.10 23.65 -3.22
CA PHE A 214 -4.00 24.74 -2.87
C PHE A 214 -3.85 25.16 -1.40
N ARG A 215 -4.31 26.35 -1.08
CA ARG A 215 -4.35 26.84 0.30
C ARG A 215 -5.47 27.86 0.50
N ILE A 216 -5.84 28.10 1.76
CA ILE A 216 -6.70 29.22 2.17
C ILE A 216 -5.87 30.51 2.20
N LYS A 217 -6.48 31.59 1.72
CA LYS A 217 -6.05 32.99 1.90
C LYS A 217 -6.68 33.53 3.19
N ALA A 218 -5.88 33.85 4.20
CA ALA A 218 -6.32 34.58 5.39
C ALA A 218 -5.58 35.92 5.48
N ALA A 219 -5.47 36.50 6.69
CA ALA A 219 -4.91 37.84 6.92
C ALA A 219 -3.38 37.83 7.14
N GLY A 220 -2.62 37.12 6.29
CA GLY A 220 -1.16 37.15 6.24
C GLY A 220 -0.48 35.80 6.44
N VAL A 221 0.73 35.64 5.88
CA VAL A 221 1.39 34.33 5.65
C VAL A 221 1.44 33.40 6.87
N ARG A 222 1.79 33.91 8.05
CA ARG A 222 1.89 33.08 9.27
C ARG A 222 0.53 32.61 9.78
N ALA A 223 -0.48 33.47 9.72
CA ALA A 223 -1.86 33.12 10.05
C ALA A 223 -2.42 32.14 9.01
N ASP A 224 -2.09 32.33 7.73
CA ASP A 224 -2.48 31.42 6.66
C ASP A 224 -1.93 30.00 6.90
N ASP A 225 -0.67 29.86 7.29
CA ASP A 225 -0.04 28.56 7.53
C ASP A 225 -0.68 27.80 8.69
N GLU A 226 -1.03 28.50 9.77
CA GLU A 226 -1.70 27.90 10.93
C GLU A 226 -3.13 27.46 10.60
N VAL A 227 -3.89 28.31 9.91
CA VAL A 227 -5.26 27.99 9.46
C VAL A 227 -5.26 26.80 8.51
N ASN A 228 -4.33 26.74 7.55
CA ASN A 228 -4.22 25.60 6.63
C ASN A 228 -3.80 24.31 7.35
N ARG A 229 -2.92 24.38 8.35
CA ARG A 229 -2.55 23.22 9.18
C ARG A 229 -3.74 22.71 9.98
N LEU A 230 -4.52 23.61 10.57
CA LEU A 230 -5.70 23.26 11.35
C LEU A 230 -6.82 22.67 10.47
N LEU A 231 -7.04 23.25 9.27
CA LEU A 231 -7.95 22.69 8.27
C LEU A 231 -7.59 21.23 7.97
N MET A 232 -6.34 20.97 7.59
CA MET A 232 -5.88 19.64 7.23
C MET A 232 -6.04 18.67 8.41
N ALA A 233 -5.67 19.09 9.62
CA ALA A 233 -5.82 18.27 10.82
C ALA A 233 -7.30 17.91 11.08
N ASN A 234 -8.21 18.87 10.94
CA ASN A 234 -9.64 18.66 11.15
C ASN A 234 -10.25 17.75 10.07
N VAL A 235 -9.89 17.94 8.81
CA VAL A 235 -10.32 17.05 7.71
C VAL A 235 -9.82 15.63 7.94
N ASN A 236 -8.53 15.46 8.23
CA ASN A 236 -7.93 14.15 8.48
C ASN A 236 -8.54 13.45 9.70
N LYS A 237 -8.86 14.21 10.76
CA LYS A 237 -9.50 13.69 11.98
C LYS A 237 -10.90 13.14 11.73
N THR A 238 -11.60 13.58 10.68
CA THR A 238 -12.91 13.03 10.34
C THR A 238 -12.85 11.57 9.86
N GLY A 239 -11.68 11.11 9.41
CA GLY A 239 -11.51 9.81 8.76
C GLY A 239 -12.12 9.71 7.36
N LYS A 240 -12.82 10.75 6.88
CA LYS A 240 -13.56 10.75 5.59
C LYS A 240 -12.73 11.24 4.41
N ALA A 241 -11.56 11.82 4.66
CA ALA A 241 -10.57 12.15 3.65
C ALA A 241 -9.20 12.20 4.32
N TYR A 242 -8.14 11.91 3.57
CA TYR A 242 -6.77 12.07 4.07
C TYR A 242 -5.94 12.93 3.12
N LEU A 243 -5.42 14.02 3.64
CA LEU A 243 -4.60 15.02 2.94
C LEU A 243 -3.22 15.13 3.60
N THR A 244 -2.25 15.55 2.79
CA THR A 244 -0.90 15.90 3.25
C THR A 244 -0.59 17.34 2.86
N HIS A 245 0.44 17.91 3.48
CA HIS A 245 0.90 19.25 3.15
C HIS A 245 2.36 19.22 2.66
N THR A 246 2.79 20.33 2.10
CA THR A 246 4.20 20.63 1.78
C THR A 246 4.46 22.11 2.04
N VAL A 247 5.72 22.53 1.92
CA VAL A 247 6.11 23.95 2.00
C VAL A 247 6.73 24.34 0.66
N VAL A 248 6.16 25.36 0.01
CA VAL A 248 6.64 25.90 -1.28
C VAL A 248 6.85 27.40 -1.10
N GLY A 249 8.07 27.89 -1.38
CA GLY A 249 8.38 29.32 -1.23
C GLY A 249 8.10 29.87 0.18
N GLY A 250 8.32 29.06 1.22
CA GLY A 250 8.06 29.43 2.62
C GLY A 250 6.59 29.44 3.03
N LYS A 251 5.67 28.96 2.18
CA LYS A 251 4.23 28.89 2.43
C LYS A 251 3.78 27.44 2.63
N LEU A 252 2.95 27.17 3.64
CA LEU A 252 2.31 25.85 3.80
C LEU A 252 1.20 25.67 2.76
N VAL A 253 1.25 24.55 2.03
CA VAL A 253 0.35 24.22 0.92
C VAL A 253 -0.25 22.84 1.13
N LEU A 254 -1.57 22.72 0.97
CA LEU A 254 -2.27 21.44 1.01
C LEU A 254 -2.19 20.76 -0.36
N ARG A 255 -2.02 19.44 -0.34
CA ARG A 255 -1.89 18.60 -1.53
C ARG A 255 -3.10 17.70 -1.65
N PHE A 256 -3.78 17.78 -2.79
CA PHE A 256 -4.87 16.90 -3.17
C PHE A 256 -4.42 16.02 -4.33
N ALA A 257 -3.99 14.79 -4.02
CA ALA A 257 -3.48 13.84 -5.00
C ALA A 257 -4.59 12.85 -5.42
N VAL A 258 -5.02 12.94 -6.66
CA VAL A 258 -6.01 12.05 -7.28
C VAL A 258 -5.31 10.84 -7.90
N GLY A 259 -5.92 9.66 -7.77
CA GLY A 259 -5.51 8.45 -8.51
C GLY A 259 -5.58 7.14 -7.72
N SER A 260 -6.27 7.12 -6.58
CA SER A 260 -6.70 5.85 -5.98
C SER A 260 -7.59 5.09 -6.97
N SER A 261 -7.36 3.80 -7.16
CA SER A 261 -8.03 3.01 -8.20
C SER A 261 -9.55 2.93 -8.04
N LEU A 262 -10.06 3.07 -6.82
CA LEU A 262 -11.51 3.06 -6.52
C LEU A 262 -12.16 4.43 -6.62
N GLN A 263 -11.37 5.48 -6.84
CA GLN A 263 -11.86 6.85 -6.81
C GLN A 263 -12.80 7.12 -8.00
N GLU A 264 -13.71 8.07 -7.82
CA GLU A 264 -14.75 8.46 -8.77
C GLU A 264 -15.06 9.94 -8.51
N GLU A 265 -15.75 10.60 -9.43
CA GLU A 265 -16.07 12.03 -9.32
C GLU A 265 -16.81 12.37 -8.02
N LYS A 266 -17.73 11.50 -7.58
CA LYS A 266 -18.49 11.67 -6.32
C LYS A 266 -17.56 11.83 -5.11
N HIS A 267 -16.41 11.16 -5.11
CA HIS A 267 -15.44 11.21 -4.01
C HIS A 267 -14.70 12.55 -4.00
N ILE A 268 -14.38 13.10 -5.18
CA ILE A 268 -13.79 14.44 -5.31
C ILE A 268 -14.75 15.49 -4.75
N LEU A 269 -16.02 15.42 -5.16
CA LEU A 269 -17.07 16.34 -4.74
C LEU A 269 -17.31 16.26 -3.24
N SER A 270 -17.38 15.04 -2.69
CA SER A 270 -17.55 14.80 -1.26
C SER A 270 -16.37 15.33 -0.44
N ALA A 271 -15.14 15.14 -0.91
CA ALA A 271 -13.94 15.66 -0.26
C ALA A 271 -13.90 17.19 -0.30
N TRP A 272 -14.27 17.80 -1.43
CA TRP A 272 -14.36 19.25 -1.55
C TRP A 272 -15.42 19.85 -0.62
N GLU A 273 -16.60 19.25 -0.57
CA GLU A 273 -17.67 19.71 0.33
C GLU A 273 -17.26 19.57 1.81
N LEU A 274 -16.56 18.49 2.15
CA LEU A 274 -15.98 18.33 3.49
C LEU A 274 -14.97 19.44 3.84
N ILE A 275 -14.06 19.78 2.91
CA ILE A 275 -13.11 20.88 3.08
C ILE A 275 -13.86 22.20 3.29
N ARG A 276 -14.84 22.52 2.43
CA ARG A 276 -15.64 23.76 2.53
C ARG A 276 -16.39 23.85 3.85
N LYS A 277 -17.04 22.77 4.27
CA LYS A 277 -17.78 22.70 5.53
C LYS A 277 -16.85 22.90 6.73
N THR A 278 -15.69 22.23 6.74
CA THR A 278 -14.71 22.34 7.82
C THR A 278 -14.25 23.78 8.00
N ILE A 279 -14.04 24.52 6.90
CA ILE A 279 -13.69 25.95 6.98
C ILE A 279 -14.84 26.81 7.46
N SER A 280 -16.04 26.59 6.94
CA SER A 280 -17.21 27.35 7.38
C SER A 280 -17.49 27.14 8.88
N ASP A 281 -17.13 25.99 9.45
CA ASP A 281 -17.26 25.73 10.89
C ASP A 281 -16.08 26.30 11.70
N MET A 282 -14.89 26.44 11.11
CA MET A 282 -13.74 27.10 11.76
C MET A 282 -13.83 28.64 11.78
N MET A 283 -14.61 29.23 10.88
CA MET A 283 -14.78 30.68 10.74
C MET A 283 -16.03 31.23 11.46
N LYS A 284 -16.80 30.38 12.13
CA LYS A 284 -17.89 30.77 13.05
C LYS A 284 -17.34 31.03 14.44
#